data_AF-A0AA96EII3-F1
#
_entry.id   AF-A0AA96EII3-F1
#
_cell.length_a   1.000
_cell.length_b   1.000
_cell.length_c   1.000
_cell.angle_alpha   90.00
_cell.angle_beta   90.00
_cell.angle_gamma   90.00
#
_symmetry.space_group_name_H-M   'P 1'
#
loop_
_entity.id
_entity.type
_entity.pdbx_description
1 polymer ?
#
loop_
_entity_poly.entity_id
_entity_poly.type
_entity_poly.pdbx_seq_one_letter_code
_entity_poly.pdbx_strand_id
1 'polypeptide(L)'
;MSITTTTAFNLLPDGSIVMQGDHAPGVSGAKPFSELGVQSQRKNLGSYEIRGPSISLPDGWRATVYRDENDEPTLRIRLLPDADVLTVLTSDPASGEPKDIVHMLTLRVSIASA
;
A
#
# COMPACT_ATOMS: atom_id res chain seq x y z
N MET A 1 -10.44 -0.85 -24.64
CA MET A 1 -10.62 0.23 -23.65
C MET A 1 -9.85 -0.21 -22.42
N SER A 2 -8.88 0.58 -21.96
CA SER A 2 -8.17 0.27 -20.71
C SER A 2 -9.17 0.34 -19.56
N ILE A 3 -9.25 -0.72 -18.76
CA ILE A 3 -10.07 -0.75 -17.55
C ILE A 3 -9.15 -0.45 -16.38
N THR A 4 -9.40 0.68 -15.71
CA THR A 4 -8.73 1.02 -14.46
C THR A 4 -9.53 0.45 -13.30
N THR A 5 -8.90 -0.40 -12.50
CA THR A 5 -9.47 -0.97 -11.29
C THR A 5 -8.81 -0.34 -10.08
N THR A 6 -9.61 0.17 -9.14
CA THR A 6 -9.08 0.65 -7.85
C THR A 6 -9.12 -0.48 -6.85
N THR A 7 -8.04 -0.70 -6.12
CA THR A 7 -7.97 -1.69 -5.04
C THR A 7 -7.40 -1.09 -3.78
N ALA A 8 -7.86 -1.56 -2.62
CA ALA A 8 -7.26 -1.27 -1.33
C ALA A 8 -6.78 -2.58 -0.68
N PHE A 9 -5.61 -2.56 -0.06
CA PHE A 9 -5.05 -3.72 0.63
C PHE A 9 -4.23 -3.28 1.85
N ASN A 10 -4.02 -4.20 2.79
CA ASN A 10 -3.25 -3.96 3.99
C ASN A 10 -1.86 -4.57 3.86
N LEU A 11 -0.83 -3.72 3.98
CA LEU A 11 0.56 -4.14 4.11
C LEU A 11 0.90 -4.40 5.57
N LEU A 12 1.60 -5.51 5.82
CA LEU A 12 2.14 -5.88 7.12
C LEU A 12 3.60 -5.39 7.31
N PRO A 13 4.15 -5.45 8.54
CA PRO A 13 5.52 -5.04 8.84
C PRO A 13 6.57 -5.73 7.98
N ASP A 14 6.34 -6.99 7.58
CA ASP A 14 7.21 -7.78 6.71
C ASP A 14 7.03 -7.47 5.21
N GLY A 15 6.08 -6.61 4.86
CA GLY A 15 5.74 -6.23 3.48
C GLY A 15 4.81 -7.21 2.77
N SER A 16 4.25 -8.19 3.46
CA SER A 16 3.21 -9.07 2.91
C SER A 16 1.84 -8.38 2.88
N ILE A 17 0.94 -8.89 2.03
CA ILE A 17 -0.45 -8.43 1.92
C ILE A 17 -1.35 -9.39 2.71
N VAL A 18 -2.25 -8.84 3.51
CA VAL A 18 -3.32 -9.63 4.15
C VAL A 18 -4.29 -10.08 3.07
N MET A 19 -4.41 -11.39 2.83
CA MET A 19 -5.23 -11.95 1.74
C MET A 19 -6.62 -12.47 2.17
N GLN A 20 -6.87 -12.63 3.48
CA GLN A 20 -8.09 -13.25 4.01
C GLN A 20 -8.56 -12.54 5.29
N GLY A 21 -9.85 -12.71 5.62
CA GLY A 21 -10.49 -12.11 6.79
C GLY A 21 -11.01 -10.68 6.54
N ASP A 22 -11.42 -10.00 7.61
CA ASP A 22 -12.04 -8.66 7.56
C ASP A 22 -11.09 -7.55 7.07
N HIS A 23 -9.80 -7.87 6.92
CA HIS A 23 -8.75 -6.98 6.42
C HIS A 23 -8.21 -7.40 5.05
N ALA A 24 -8.88 -8.34 4.37
CA ALA A 24 -8.52 -8.77 3.02
C ALA A 24 -8.64 -7.63 1.99
N PRO A 25 -8.00 -7.75 0.82
CA PRO A 25 -7.98 -6.70 -0.18
C PRO A 25 -9.38 -6.47 -0.76
N GLY A 26 -9.79 -5.21 -0.83
CA GLY A 26 -11.02 -4.78 -1.49
C GLY A 26 -10.73 -4.31 -2.92
N VAL A 27 -11.65 -4.60 -3.85
CA VAL A 27 -11.54 -4.14 -5.24
C VAL A 27 -12.82 -3.43 -5.67
N SER A 28 -12.67 -2.22 -6.19
CA SER A 28 -13.73 -1.48 -6.88
C SER A 28 -13.48 -1.58 -8.38
N GLY A 29 -14.05 -2.61 -8.99
CA GLY A 29 -13.91 -2.92 -10.41
C GLY A 29 -14.43 -4.31 -10.76
N ALA A 30 -14.30 -4.68 -12.04
CA ALA A 30 -14.81 -5.96 -12.55
C ALA A 30 -13.89 -7.17 -12.28
N LYS A 31 -12.72 -6.96 -11.69
CA LYS A 31 -11.69 -7.99 -11.49
C LYS A 31 -11.52 -8.34 -10.01
N PRO A 32 -11.32 -9.61 -9.65
CA PRO A 32 -10.90 -9.98 -8.30
C PRO A 32 -9.44 -9.57 -8.06
N PHE A 33 -9.07 -9.38 -6.78
CA PHE A 33 -7.73 -8.94 -6.42
C PHE A 33 -6.62 -9.85 -6.95
N SER A 34 -6.85 -11.17 -6.94
CA SER A 34 -5.91 -12.18 -7.43
C SER A 34 -5.54 -12.02 -8.91
N GLU A 35 -6.37 -11.33 -9.70
CA GLU A 35 -6.12 -11.08 -11.12
C GLU A 35 -5.45 -9.72 -11.39
N LEU A 36 -5.26 -8.89 -10.36
CA LEU A 36 -4.64 -7.57 -10.52
C LEU A 36 -3.11 -7.62 -10.63
N GLY A 37 -2.49 -8.78 -10.36
CA GLY A 37 -1.04 -8.94 -10.43
C GLY A 37 -0.27 -8.09 -9.42
N VAL A 38 -0.93 -7.69 -8.32
CA VAL A 38 -0.29 -6.90 -7.25
C VAL A 38 0.59 -7.81 -6.40
N GLN A 39 1.85 -7.42 -6.23
CA GLN A 39 2.82 -8.07 -5.37
C GLN A 39 3.47 -7.02 -4.47
N SER A 40 3.92 -7.42 -3.29
CA SER A 40 4.67 -6.51 -2.42
C SER A 40 5.77 -7.22 -1.65
N GLN A 41 6.77 -6.43 -1.25
CA GLN A 41 7.87 -6.90 -0.41
C GLN A 41 8.44 -5.73 0.41
N ARG A 42 8.94 -6.04 1.61
CA ARG A 42 9.82 -5.12 2.33
C ARG A 42 11.22 -5.18 1.70
N LYS A 43 11.77 -4.01 1.37
CA LYS A 43 13.12 -3.90 0.79
C LYS A 43 14.17 -3.68 1.88
N ASN A 44 13.91 -2.72 2.76
CA ASN A 44 14.78 -2.33 3.87
C ASN A 44 13.91 -1.80 5.02
N LEU A 45 14.54 -1.42 6.13
CA LEU A 45 13.87 -0.68 7.20
C LEU A 45 13.15 0.55 6.64
N GLY A 46 11.85 0.63 6.87
CA GLY A 46 10.99 1.71 6.44
C GLY A 46 10.84 1.84 4.92
N SER A 47 11.09 0.78 4.15
CA SER A 47 10.99 0.80 2.68
C SER A 47 10.31 -0.45 2.15
N TYR A 48 9.21 -0.23 1.43
CA TYR A 48 8.39 -1.28 0.84
C TYR A 48 8.21 -1.00 -0.65
N GLU A 49 8.17 -2.07 -1.42
CA GLU A 49 7.95 -2.02 -2.87
C GLU A 49 6.65 -2.76 -3.18
N ILE A 50 5.77 -2.10 -3.93
CA ILE A 50 4.54 -2.69 -4.45
C ILE A 50 4.67 -2.69 -5.96
N ARG A 51 4.49 -3.86 -6.58
CA ARG A 51 4.51 -4.04 -8.02
C ARG A 51 3.12 -4.36 -8.52
N GLY A 52 2.77 -3.82 -9.68
CA GLY A 52 1.53 -4.14 -10.35
C GLY A 52 1.50 -3.52 -11.75
N PRO A 53 0.75 -4.12 -12.70
CA PRO A 53 0.65 -3.59 -14.07
C PRO A 53 0.10 -2.17 -14.06
N SER A 54 0.89 -1.23 -14.56
CA SER A 54 0.56 0.20 -14.61
C SER A 54 0.04 0.74 -13.28
N ILE A 55 0.65 0.28 -12.17
CA ILE A 55 0.27 0.71 -10.84
C ILE A 55 0.45 2.21 -10.69
N SER A 56 -0.57 2.85 -10.13
CA SER A 56 -0.60 4.30 -9.93
C SER A 56 -1.40 4.67 -8.69
N LEU A 57 -1.29 5.93 -8.27
CA LEU A 57 -2.13 6.46 -7.20
C LEU A 57 -3.47 6.93 -7.82
N PRO A 58 -4.62 6.55 -7.24
CA PRO A 58 -5.90 7.10 -7.67
C PRO A 58 -5.99 8.60 -7.36
N ASP A 59 -6.86 9.32 -8.06
CA ASP A 59 -7.16 10.71 -7.74
C ASP A 59 -7.64 10.86 -6.29
N GLY A 60 -7.13 11.87 -5.58
CA GLY A 60 -7.48 12.12 -4.18
C GLY A 60 -7.02 11.03 -3.21
N TRP A 61 -5.93 10.31 -3.54
CA TRP A 61 -5.39 9.22 -2.74
C TRP A 61 -5.22 9.59 -1.26
N ARG A 62 -5.45 8.60 -0.40
CA ARG A 62 -5.24 8.66 1.04
C ARG A 62 -4.52 7.39 1.48
N ALA A 63 -3.44 7.53 2.23
CA ALA A 63 -2.89 6.44 3.03
C ALA A 63 -3.45 6.57 4.44
N THR A 64 -3.96 5.47 5.01
CA THR A 64 -4.46 5.45 6.39
C THR A 64 -3.54 4.57 7.23
N VAL A 65 -2.94 5.16 8.26
CA VAL A 65 -2.16 4.44 9.27
C VAL A 65 -3.11 4.07 10.39
N TYR A 66 -3.10 2.80 10.79
CA TYR A 66 -3.75 2.41 12.04
C TYR A 66 -2.88 2.88 13.19
N ARG A 67 -3.49 3.73 14.03
CA ARG A 67 -2.84 4.35 15.18
C ARG A 67 -2.76 3.35 16.32
N ASP A 68 -1.84 3.61 17.24
CA ASP A 68 -1.75 2.81 18.46
C ASP A 68 -2.94 3.10 19.40
N GLU A 69 -2.92 2.48 20.57
CA GLU A 69 -3.94 2.66 21.61
C GLU A 69 -4.09 4.10 22.12
N ASN A 70 -3.13 4.98 21.80
CA ASN A 70 -3.10 6.38 22.23
C ASN A 70 -3.46 7.37 21.10
N ASP A 71 -3.89 6.87 19.94
CA ASP A 71 -4.24 7.68 18.76
C ASP A 71 -3.04 8.49 18.20
N GLU A 72 -1.81 8.09 18.52
CA GLU A 72 -0.61 8.79 18.07
C GLU A 72 -0.22 8.37 16.64
N PRO A 73 0.24 9.32 15.80
CA PRO A 73 0.76 8.98 14.48
C PRO A 73 2.07 8.20 14.65
N THR A 74 2.04 6.90 14.40
CA THR A 74 3.20 6.02 14.58
C THR A 74 4.23 6.15 13.45
N LEU A 75 3.82 6.69 12.29
CA LEU A 75 4.62 6.81 11.07
C LEU A 75 4.29 8.05 10.23
N ARG A 76 5.30 8.57 9.54
CA ARG A 76 5.20 9.45 8.38
C ARG A 76 5.36 8.61 7.10
N ILE A 77 4.53 8.85 6.09
CA ILE A 77 4.54 8.10 4.82
C ILE A 77 4.91 9.02 3.66
N ARG A 78 5.76 8.51 2.76
CA ARG A 78 6.01 9.09 1.44
C ARG A 78 5.81 8.00 0.38
N LEU A 79 5.05 8.32 -0.66
CA LEU A 79 4.79 7.44 -1.80
C LEU A 79 5.56 7.94 -3.02
N LEU A 80 6.33 7.06 -3.64
CA LEU A 80 7.13 7.37 -4.83
C LEU A 80 6.67 6.42 -5.96
N PRO A 81 5.76 6.87 -6.83
CA PRO A 81 5.34 6.09 -7.99
C PRO A 81 6.44 6.08 -9.06
N ASP A 82 6.61 4.94 -9.70
CA ASP A 82 7.45 4.68 -10.87
C ASP A 82 6.74 3.68 -11.80
N ALA A 83 7.27 3.42 -12.99
CA ALA A 83 6.68 2.48 -13.94
C ALA A 83 6.50 1.09 -13.32
N ASP A 84 5.25 0.65 -13.21
CA ASP A 84 4.82 -0.63 -12.62
C ASP A 84 5.24 -0.86 -11.15
N VAL A 85 5.74 0.18 -10.47
CA VAL A 85 6.25 0.11 -9.10
C VAL A 85 5.77 1.30 -8.28
N LEU A 86 5.30 1.04 -7.06
CA LEU A 86 5.06 2.06 -6.04
C LEU A 86 5.99 1.78 -4.85
N THR A 87 6.92 2.71 -4.60
CA THR A 87 7.75 2.64 -3.38
C THR A 87 7.05 3.38 -2.25
N VAL A 88 6.91 2.70 -1.11
CA VAL A 88 6.38 3.26 0.13
C VAL A 88 7.53 3.43 1.10
N LEU A 89 7.79 4.67 1.49
CA LEU A 89 8.78 5.00 2.51
C LEU A 89 8.06 5.40 3.79
N THR A 90 8.46 4.78 4.90
CA THR A 90 7.92 5.03 6.23
C THR A 90 9.05 5.49 7.16
N SER A 91 8.80 6.54 7.92
CA SER A 91 9.74 7.09 8.89
C SER A 91 9.06 7.49 10.18
N ASP A 92 9.84 7.58 11.24
CA ASP A 92 9.38 8.14 12.50
C ASP A 92 9.06 9.64 12.33
N PRO A 93 7.88 10.11 12.74
CA PRO A 93 7.49 11.49 12.49
C PRO A 93 8.27 12.52 13.30
N ALA A 94 8.86 12.14 14.44
CA ALA A 94 9.61 13.01 15.33
C ALA A 94 11.08 13.10 14.93
N SER A 95 11.75 11.96 14.76
CA SER A 95 13.18 11.90 14.43
C SER A 95 13.46 11.94 12.92
N GLY A 96 12.52 11.51 12.08
CA GLY A 96 12.71 11.38 10.64
C GLY A 96 13.44 10.11 10.19
N GLU A 97 13.92 9.30 11.14
CA GLU A 97 14.63 8.04 10.86
C GLU A 97 13.71 6.98 10.24
N PRO A 98 14.22 6.09 9.38
CA PRO A 98 13.44 4.99 8.82
C PRO A 98 12.80 4.12 9.92
N LYS A 99 11.52 3.82 9.77
CA LYS A 99 10.75 3.03 10.75
C LYS A 99 9.73 2.17 10.01
N ASP A 100 9.66 0.89 10.34
CA ASP A 100 8.73 -0.05 9.71
C ASP A 100 7.27 0.20 10.13
N ILE A 101 6.35 -0.31 9.31
CA ILE A 101 4.95 -0.51 9.67
C ILE A 101 4.89 -1.28 11.00
N VAL A 102 4.12 -0.78 11.96
CA VAL A 102 4.01 -1.38 13.31
C VAL A 102 2.93 -2.46 13.36
N HIS A 103 1.77 -2.20 12.75
CA HIS A 103 0.64 -3.13 12.73
C HIS A 103 0.18 -3.43 11.31
N MET A 104 -0.46 -2.47 10.65
CA MET A 104 -0.81 -2.58 9.24
C MET A 104 -0.92 -1.20 8.61
N LEU A 105 -0.73 -1.13 7.29
CA LEU A 105 -0.90 0.06 6.48
C LEU A 105 -1.90 -0.23 5.35
N THR A 106 -3.04 0.46 5.35
CA THR A 106 -3.96 0.39 4.21
C THR A 106 -3.49 1.32 3.10
N LEU A 107 -3.24 0.74 1.92
CA LEU A 107 -2.96 1.49 0.70
C LEU A 107 -4.06 1.28 -0.31
N ARG A 108 -4.40 2.35 -1.03
CA ARG A 108 -5.29 2.32 -2.18
C ARG A 108 -4.53 2.70 -3.44
N VAL A 109 -4.60 1.84 -4.45
CA VAL A 109 -3.90 2.01 -5.73
C VAL A 109 -4.85 1.79 -6.90
N SER A 110 -4.48 2.33 -8.05
CA SER A 110 -5.12 2.07 -9.34
C SER A 110 -4.25 1.13 -10.16
N ILE A 111 -4.87 0.12 -10.76
CA ILE A 111 -4.24 -0.84 -11.67
C ILE A 111 -4.95 -0.71 -13.00
N ALA A 112 -4.22 -0.34 -14.05
CA ALA A 112 -4.75 -0.35 -15.40
C ALA A 112 -4.46 -1.69 -16.05
N SER A 113 -5.49 -2.35 -16.58
CA SER A 113 -5.30 -3.51 -17.45
C SER A 113 -5.58 -3.14 -18.89
N ALA A 114 -4.71 -3.57 -19.79
CA ALA A 114 -4.90 -3.50 -21.24
C ALA A 114 -6.16 -4.27 -21.69
#